data_AF-A0A158IRU2-F1
#
_entry.id   AF-A0A158IRU2-F1
#
_cell.length_a   1.000
_cell.length_b   1.000
_cell.length_c   1.000
_cell.angle_alpha   90.00
_cell.angle_beta   90.00
_cell.angle_gamma   90.00
#
_symmetry.space_group_name_H-M   'P 1'
#
loop_
_entity.id
_entity.type
_entity.pdbx_description
1 polymer ?
#
loop_
_entity_poly.entity_id
_entity_poly.type
_entity_poly.pdbx_seq_one_letter_code
_entity_poly.pdbx_strand_id
1 'polypeptide(L)'
;MSLAERAWYFALRGLAALTLLYLVLPVLAIVPLSFSPSTFLVYPIPGWSLRWYENLISSEEWRMAAKNSFIVAPSATVLATILGTLAAISARQSH
;
A
#
# COMPACT_ATOMS: atom_id res chain seq x y z
N MET A 1 -36.72 -5.50 5.61
CA MET A 1 -35.62 -4.65 6.09
C MET A 1 -36.22 -3.43 6.73
N SER A 2 -36.08 -3.32 8.05
CA SER A 2 -36.52 -2.16 8.81
C SER A 2 -35.80 -0.89 8.32
N LEU A 3 -36.40 0.27 8.55
CA LEU A 3 -35.82 1.57 8.20
C LEU A 3 -34.46 1.79 8.89
N ALA A 4 -34.33 1.30 10.13
CA ALA A 4 -33.11 1.32 10.91
C ALA A 4 -31.99 0.47 10.27
N GLU A 5 -32.30 -0.75 9.81
CA GLU A 5 -31.32 -1.61 9.13
C GLU A 5 -30.81 -0.98 7.83
N ARG A 6 -31.69 -0.34 7.05
CA ARG A 6 -31.30 0.35 5.82
C ARG A 6 -30.39 1.53 6.14
N ALA A 7 -30.76 2.36 7.11
CA ALA A 7 -29.96 3.51 7.53
C ALA A 7 -28.57 3.06 8.02
N TRP A 8 -28.50 2.03 8.87
CA TRP A 8 -27.26 1.46 9.38
C TRP A 8 -26.36 0.92 8.27
N TYR A 9 -26.93 0.20 7.31
CA TYR A 9 -26.20 -0.34 6.17
C TYR A 9 -25.55 0.76 5.32
N PHE A 10 -26.29 1.82 5.01
CA PHE A 10 -25.75 2.95 4.25
C PHE A 10 -24.72 3.75 5.07
N ALA A 11 -24.93 3.90 6.38
CA ALA A 11 -23.97 4.57 7.27
C ALA A 11 -22.63 3.84 7.31
N LEU A 12 -22.63 2.51 7.51
CA LEU A 12 -21.41 1.70 7.51
C LEU A 12 -20.69 1.75 6.16
N ARG A 13 -21.43 1.69 5.05
CA ARG A 13 -20.85 1.82 3.70
C ARG A 13 -20.27 3.20 3.45
N GLY A 14 -20.96 4.25 3.88
CA GLY A 14 -20.47 5.62 3.80
C GLY A 14 -19.18 5.79 4.60
N LEU A 15 -19.14 5.31 5.83
CA LEU A 15 -17.94 5.32 6.68
C LEU A 15 -16.79 4.56 6.02
N ALA A 16 -17.03 3.34 5.54
CA ALA A 16 -16.01 2.55 4.85
C ALA A 16 -15.46 3.27 3.61
N ALA A 17 -16.34 3.87 2.80
CA ALA A 17 -15.95 4.65 1.63
C ALA A 17 -15.11 5.88 2.01
N LEU A 18 -15.50 6.61 3.07
CA LEU A 18 -14.74 7.76 3.58
C LEU A 18 -13.37 7.35 4.10
N THR A 19 -13.26 6.24 4.82
CA THR A 19 -11.98 5.70 5.28
C THR A 19 -11.09 5.32 4.11
N LEU A 20 -11.63 4.60 3.12
CA LEU A 20 -10.87 4.26 1.91
C LEU A 20 -10.42 5.52 1.15
N LEU A 21 -11.30 6.51 1.03
CA LEU A 21 -10.97 7.78 0.38
C LEU A 21 -9.87 8.53 1.13
N TYR A 22 -9.93 8.58 2.47
CA TYR A 22 -8.89 9.17 3.30
C TYR A 22 -7.53 8.47 3.12
N LEU A 23 -7.51 7.14 3.04
CA LEU A 23 -6.27 6.37 2.81
C LEU A 23 -5.71 6.59 1.39
N VAL A 24 -6.57 6.75 0.39
CA VAL A 24 -6.17 6.93 -1.02
C VAL A 24 -5.80 8.39 -1.35
N LEU A 25 -6.38 9.37 -0.65
CA LEU A 25 -6.13 10.80 -0.86
C LEU A 25 -4.64 11.18 -0.90
N PRO A 26 -3.76 10.76 0.03
CA PRO A 26 -2.34 11.10 -0.04
C PRO A 26 -1.65 10.45 -1.25
N VAL A 27 -2.08 9.25 -1.67
CA VAL A 27 -1.56 8.62 -2.88
C VAL A 27 -1.91 9.45 -4.10
N LEU A 28 -3.15 9.94 -4.20
CA LEU A 28 -3.58 10.83 -5.29
C LEU A 28 -2.82 12.15 -5.31
N ALA A 29 -2.44 12.70 -4.15
CA ALA A 29 -1.61 13.91 -4.08
C ALA A 29 -0.17 13.67 -4.59
N ILE A 30 0.35 12.46 -4.40
CA ILE A 30 1.69 12.07 -4.88
C ILE A 30 1.70 11.82 -6.40
N VAL A 31 0.58 11.40 -7.01
CA VAL A 31 0.51 11.09 -8.44
C VAL A 31 0.94 12.28 -9.33
N PRO A 32 0.42 13.51 -9.21
CA PRO A 32 0.92 14.64 -10.00
C PRO A 32 2.41 14.94 -9.76
N LEU A 33 2.88 14.73 -8.53
CA LEU A 33 4.28 14.93 -8.17
C LEU A 33 5.21 13.89 -8.82
N SER A 34 4.74 12.65 -9.04
CA SER A 34 5.54 11.63 -9.73
C SER A 34 5.80 11.98 -11.19
N PHE A 35 5.01 12.89 -11.77
CA PHE A 35 5.23 13.47 -13.09
C PHE A 35 6.01 14.80 -13.06
N SER A 36 6.47 15.27 -11.90
CA SER A 36 7.30 16.47 -11.81
C SER A 36 8.79 16.12 -11.91
N PRO A 37 9.59 16.87 -12.68
CA PRO A 37 11.05 16.70 -12.74
C PRO A 37 11.75 17.16 -11.44
N SER A 38 11.05 17.88 -10.55
CA SER A 38 11.61 18.43 -9.32
C SER A 38 11.46 17.46 -8.14
N THR A 39 12.51 17.33 -7.32
CA THR A 39 12.47 16.57 -6.04
C THR A 39 11.70 17.32 -4.95
N PHE A 40 11.46 18.62 -5.15
CA PHE A 40 10.70 19.46 -4.24
C PHE A 40 9.29 19.70 -4.77
N LEU A 41 8.34 19.79 -3.83
CA LEU A 41 6.93 20.08 -4.05
C LEU A 41 6.75 21.56 -4.38
N VAL A 42 7.28 21.98 -5.54
CA VAL A 42 7.18 23.35 -6.04
C VAL A 42 5.99 23.42 -6.98
N TYR A 43 4.95 24.13 -6.56
CA TYR A 43 3.83 24.52 -7.40
C TYR A 43 4.13 25.90 -7.99
N PRO A 44 3.95 26.15 -9.30
CA PRO A 44 3.42 25.28 -10.36
C PRO A 44 4.45 24.29 -10.93
N ILE A 45 3.99 23.09 -11.33
CA ILE A 45 4.84 22.06 -11.93
C ILE A 45 5.42 22.59 -13.25
N PRO A 46 6.75 22.67 -13.41
CA PRO A 46 7.37 23.32 -14.58
C PRO A 46 7.15 22.55 -15.90
N GLY A 47 6.78 21.26 -15.83
CA GLY A 47 6.42 20.41 -16.97
C GLY A 47 6.18 18.97 -16.54
N TRP A 48 5.57 18.17 -17.41
CA TRP A 48 5.39 16.72 -17.20
C TRP A 48 6.71 15.98 -17.53
N SER A 49 7.16 15.09 -16.65
CA SER A 49 8.39 14.33 -16.78
C SER A 49 8.17 12.87 -16.39
N LEU A 50 8.74 11.94 -17.16
CA LEU A 50 8.74 10.50 -16.87
C LEU A 50 10.09 10.02 -16.31
N ARG A 51 11.00 10.94 -15.95
CA ARG A 51 12.36 10.63 -15.50
C ARG A 51 12.41 9.59 -14.38
N TRP A 52 11.49 9.65 -13.43
CA TRP A 52 11.43 8.70 -12.32
C TRP A 52 11.04 7.29 -12.77
N TYR A 53 10.14 7.18 -13.74
CA TYR A 53 9.75 5.90 -14.34
C TYR A 53 10.88 5.32 -15.19
N GLU A 54 11.59 6.15 -15.96
CA GLU A 54 12.79 5.73 -16.70
C GLU A 54 13.88 5.22 -15.73
N ASN A 55 14.18 5.98 -14.68
CA ASN A 55 15.18 5.58 -13.68
C ASN A 55 14.79 4.29 -12.94
N LEU A 56 13.50 4.06 -12.69
CA LEU A 56 13.01 2.82 -12.08
C LEU A 56 13.35 1.59 -12.92
N ILE A 57 13.32 1.71 -14.26
CA ILE A 57 13.56 0.61 -15.19
C ILE A 57 15.04 0.49 -15.55
N SER A 58 15.75 1.60 -15.72
CA SER A 58 17.15 1.61 -16.18
C SER A 58 18.18 1.43 -15.06
N SER A 59 17.80 1.66 -13.80
CA SER A 59 18.74 1.60 -12.67
C SER A 59 18.99 0.16 -12.20
N GLU A 60 20.27 -0.21 -12.15
CA GLU A 60 20.71 -1.48 -11.59
C GLU A 60 20.32 -1.63 -10.11
N GLU A 61 20.38 -0.53 -9.35
CA GLU A 61 20.06 -0.53 -7.93
C GLU A 61 18.58 -0.88 -7.69
N TRP A 62 17.67 -0.24 -8.45
CA TRP A 62 16.24 -0.54 -8.37
C TRP A 62 15.93 -1.99 -8.76
N ARG A 63 16.61 -2.51 -9.80
CA ARG A 63 16.46 -3.90 -10.24
C ARG A 63 16.92 -4.90 -9.17
N MET A 64 18.09 -4.65 -8.57
CA MET A 64 18.64 -5.51 -7.52
C MET A 64 17.78 -5.46 -6.25
N ALA A 65 17.34 -4.27 -5.84
CA ALA A 65 16.43 -4.10 -4.71
C ALA A 65 15.11 -4.85 -4.94
N ALA A 66 14.49 -4.69 -6.11
CA ALA A 66 13.26 -5.39 -6.46
C ALA A 66 13.43 -6.91 -6.41
N LYS A 67 14.52 -7.44 -7.00
CA LYS A 67 14.83 -8.88 -6.97
C LYS A 67 14.99 -9.40 -5.54
N ASN A 68 15.72 -8.66 -4.70
CA ASN A 68 15.90 -9.04 -3.30
C ASN A 68 14.56 -9.07 -2.56
N SER A 69 13.71 -8.05 -2.72
CA SER A 69 12.38 -8.02 -2.12
C SER A 69 11.51 -9.19 -2.59
N PHE A 70 11.53 -9.51 -3.89
CA PHE A 70 10.76 -10.62 -4.45
C PHE A 70 11.19 -12.00 -3.92
N ILE A 71 12.45 -12.17 -3.52
CA ILE A 71 12.95 -13.43 -2.96
C ILE A 71 12.72 -13.46 -1.44
N VAL A 72 13.07 -12.38 -0.75
CA VAL A 72 13.06 -12.32 0.71
C VAL A 72 11.63 -12.25 1.25
N ALA A 73 10.75 -11.44 0.66
CA ALA A 73 9.40 -11.25 1.21
C ALA A 73 8.58 -12.56 1.24
N PRO A 74 8.46 -13.34 0.15
CA PRO A 74 7.71 -14.59 0.18
C PRO A 74 8.34 -15.64 1.10
N SER A 75 9.67 -15.73 1.10
CA SER A 75 10.40 -16.65 1.98
C SER A 75 10.12 -16.33 3.46
N ALA A 76 10.19 -15.05 3.81
CA ALA A 76 9.86 -14.58 5.16
C ALA A 76 8.38 -14.83 5.49
N THR A 77 7.45 -14.59 4.56
CA THR A 77 6.01 -14.85 4.76
C THR A 77 5.73 -16.33 5.03
N VAL A 78 6.32 -17.24 4.26
CA VAL A 78 6.14 -18.69 4.43
C VAL A 78 6.67 -19.12 5.80
N LEU A 79 7.91 -18.72 6.14
CA LEU A 79 8.52 -19.05 7.43
C LEU A 79 7.71 -18.48 8.59
N ALA A 80 7.33 -17.20 8.52
CA ALA A 80 6.55 -16.54 9.56
C ALA A 80 5.17 -17.19 9.73
N THR A 81 4.53 -17.61 8.65
CA THR A 81 3.21 -18.26 8.70
C THR A 81 3.31 -19.65 9.32
N ILE A 82 4.31 -20.45 8.95
CA ILE A 82 4.55 -21.78 9.55
C ILE A 82 4.83 -21.63 11.04
N LEU A 83 5.81 -20.80 11.41
CA LEU A 83 6.21 -20.60 12.80
C LEU A 83 5.08 -19.98 13.63
N GLY A 84 4.39 -18.98 13.10
CA GLY A 84 3.25 -18.33 13.75
C GLY A 84 2.08 -19.29 13.97
N THR A 85 1.79 -20.17 13.00
CA THR A 85 0.74 -21.20 13.14
C THR A 85 1.11 -22.21 14.22
N LEU A 86 2.35 -22.70 14.24
CA LEU A 86 2.83 -23.63 15.26
C LEU A 86 2.78 -22.99 16.67
N ALA A 87 3.21 -21.73 16.78
CA ALA A 87 3.16 -20.98 18.03
C ALA A 87 1.71 -20.79 18.52
N ALA A 88 0.77 -20.48 17.63
CA ALA A 88 -0.64 -20.33 17.98
C ALA A 88 -1.27 -21.64 18.49
N ILE A 89 -0.89 -22.80 17.90
CA ILE A 89 -1.36 -24.11 18.36
C ILE A 89 -0.83 -24.42 19.76
N SER A 90 0.47 -24.20 19.99
CA SER A 90 1.12 -24.41 21.30
C SER A 90 0.51 -23.51 22.38
N ALA A 91 0.38 -22.21 22.11
CA ALA A 91 -0.20 -21.25 23.05
C ALA A 91 -1.66 -21.55 23.40
N ARG A 92 -2.42 -22.16 22.47
CA ARG A 92 -3.79 -22.61 22.73
C ARG A 92 -3.85 -23.83 23.65
N GLN A 93 -2.84 -24.69 23.65
CA GLN A 93 -2.76 -25.90 24.48
C GLN A 93 -2.24 -25.66 25.90
N SER A 94 -1.63 -24.49 26.17
CA SER A 94 -1.12 -24.12 27.51
C SER A 94 -2.20 -23.58 28.47
N HIS A 95 -3.48 -23.81 28.19
CA HIS A 95 -4.64 -23.60 29.06
C HIS A 95 -5.45 -24.89 29.17
#